data_AF-A0A950KDC6-F1
#
_entry.id   AF-A0A950KDC6-F1
#
_cell.length_a   1.000
_cell.length_b   1.000
_cell.length_c   1.000
_cell.angle_alpha   90.00
_cell.angle_beta   90.00
_cell.angle_gamma   90.00
#
_symmetry.space_group_name_H-M   'P 1'
#
loop_
_entity.id
_entity.type
_entity.pdbx_description
1 polymer ?
#
loop_
_entity_poly.entity_id
_entity_poly.type
_entity_poly.pdbx_seq_one_letter_code
_entity_poly.pdbx_strand_id
1 'polypeptide(L)' 'MTECEIIELAAILVTEHGDHAVRFAEERRAEHDRQRASDAYRLWDSIAVATARLVSRRSAGTAA' A
#
# COMPACT_ATOMS: atom_id res chain seq x y z
N MET A 1 9.79 -2.22 10.91
CA MET A 1 8.41 -2.69 10.67
C MET A 1 8.50 -4.04 9.99
N THR A 2 7.80 -5.02 10.53
CA THR A 2 7.74 -6.39 10.03
C THR A 2 6.83 -6.48 8.80
N GLU A 3 6.90 -7.59 8.08
CA GLU A 3 6.01 -7.86 6.95
C GLU A 3 4.53 -7.91 7.39
N CYS A 4 4.24 -8.49 8.56
CA CYS A 4 2.88 -8.53 9.10
C CYS A 4 2.31 -7.13 9.35
N GLU A 5 3.08 -6.24 9.97
CA GLU A 5 2.66 -4.85 10.22
C GLU A 5 2.42 -4.07 8.92
N ILE A 6 3.22 -4.32 7.87
CA ILE A 6 3.00 -3.74 6.52
C ILE A 6 1.65 -4.21 5.96
N ILE A 7 1.35 -5.50 6.07
CA ILE A 7 0.11 -6.08 5.57
C ILE A 7 -1.09 -5.54 6.35
N GLU A 8 -0.99 -5.41 7.68
CA GLU A 8 -2.04 -4.84 8.52
C GLU A 8 -2.35 -3.39 8.14
N LEU A 9 -1.32 -2.54 8.01
CA LEU A 9 -1.49 -1.16 7.55
C LEU A 9 -2.08 -1.09 6.15
N ALA A 10 -1.62 -1.94 5.22
CA ALA A 10 -2.19 -2.01 3.89
C ALA A 10 -3.67 -2.41 3.92
N ALA A 11 -4.07 -3.34 4.79
CA ALA A 11 -5.46 -3.75 4.96
C ALA A 11 -6.33 -2.62 5.53
N ILE A 12 -5.81 -1.85 6.49
CA ILE A 12 -6.46 -0.66 7.03
C ILE A 12 -6.69 0.36 5.90
N LEU A 13 -5.67 0.69 5.12
CA LEU A 13 -5.79 1.62 3.99
C LEU A 13 -6.84 1.16 2.97
N VAL A 14 -6.85 -0.14 2.64
CA VAL A 14 -7.85 -0.74 1.72
C VAL A 14 -9.27 -0.66 2.26
N THR A 15 -9.43 -0.72 3.59
CA THR A 15 -10.71 -0.60 4.28
C THR A 15 -11.19 0.86 4.30
N GLU A 16 -10.29 1.80 4.59
CA GLU A 16 -10.60 3.24 4.70
C GLU A 16 -10.80 3.92 3.35
N HIS A 17 -9.99 3.57 2.35
CA HIS A 17 -9.95 4.25 1.05
C HIS A 17 -10.49 3.41 -0.10
N GLY A 18 -10.90 2.16 0.13
CA GLY A 18 -11.49 1.29 -0.90
C GLY A 18 -10.54 1.05 -2.07
N ASP A 19 -10.97 1.42 -3.28
CA ASP A 19 -10.17 1.28 -4.51
C ASP A 19 -9.12 2.40 -4.66
N HIS A 20 -9.23 3.48 -3.90
CA HIS A 20 -8.26 4.59 -3.91
C HIS A 20 -7.03 4.33 -3.03
N ALA A 21 -7.02 3.25 -2.25
CA ALA A 21 -5.96 2.95 -1.29
C ALA A 21 -4.57 2.86 -1.93
N VAL A 22 -4.47 2.26 -3.13
CA VAL A 22 -3.21 2.14 -3.86
C VAL A 22 -2.67 3.53 -4.23
N ARG A 23 -3.53 4.38 -4.81
CA ARG A 23 -3.15 5.74 -5.20
C ARG A 23 -2.70 6.56 -3.99
N PHE A 24 -3.40 6.44 -2.87
CA PHE A 24 -3.02 7.10 -1.62
C PHE A 24 -1.60 6.70 -1.17
N ALA A 25 -1.29 5.39 -1.15
CA ALA A 25 0.03 4.90 -0.75
C ALA A 25 1.13 5.35 -1.74
N GLU A 26 0.81 5.40 -3.04
CA GLU A 26 1.73 5.91 -4.07
C GLU A 26 1.99 7.41 -3.95
N GLU A 27 0.97 8.21 -3.65
CA GLU A 27 1.10 9.66 -3.40
C GLU A 27 2.01 9.90 -2.18
N ARG A 28 1.81 9.14 -1.08
CA ARG A 28 2.70 9.20 0.09
C ARG A 28 4.12 8.78 -0.24
N ARG A 29 4.33 7.73 -1.03
CA ARG A 29 5.67 7.34 -1.52
C ARG A 29 6.31 8.48 -2.33
N ALA A 30 5.54 9.14 -3.19
CA ALA A 30 6.02 10.21 -4.05
C ALA A 30 6.49 11.45 -3.28
N GLU A 31 5.90 11.75 -2.11
CA GLU A 31 6.36 12.81 -1.21
C GLU A 31 7.83 12.60 -0.77
N HIS A 32 8.30 11.35 -0.76
CA HIS A 32 9.67 10.97 -0.42
C HIS A 32 10.56 10.66 -1.63
N ASP A 33 10.10 10.88 -2.87
CA ASP A 33 10.82 10.44 -4.09
C ASP A 33 12.19 11.11 -4.27
N ARG A 34 12.38 12.32 -3.73
CA ARG A 34 13.69 13.00 -3.71
C ARG A 34 14.74 12.28 -2.84
N GLN A 35 14.30 11.37 -1.98
CA GLN A 35 15.15 10.59 -1.08
C GLN A 35 14.72 9.12 -1.11
N ARG A 36 14.86 8.46 -2.27
CA ARG A 36 14.49 7.03 -2.43
C ARG A 36 15.21 6.07 -1.48
N ALA A 37 16.38 6.46 -0.98
CA ALA A 37 17.12 5.69 0.00
C ALA A 37 16.59 5.83 1.43
N SER A 38 15.69 6.79 1.69
CA SER A 38 15.12 7.00 3.02
C SER A 38 14.24 5.83 3.45
N ASP A 39 14.23 5.56 4.75
CA ASP A 39 13.37 4.53 5.34
C ASP A 39 11.88 4.83 5.09
N ALA A 40 11.50 6.11 5.09
CA ALA A 40 10.14 6.53 4.77
C ALA A 40 9.73 6.17 3.34
N TYR A 41 10.61 6.39 2.35
CA TYR A 41 10.33 5.97 0.98
C TYR A 41 10.17 4.44 0.89
N ARG A 42 11.10 3.68 1.46
CA ARG A 42 11.07 2.20 1.43
C ARG A 42 9.84 1.63 2.12
N LEU A 43 9.42 2.27 3.20
CA LEU A 43 8.21 1.94 3.94
C LEU A 43 6.97 2.11 3.07
N TRP A 44 6.79 3.30 2.49
CA TRP A 44 5.63 3.60 1.64
C TRP A 44 5.62 2.79 0.34
N ASP A 45 6.80 2.46 -0.21
CA ASP A 45 6.93 1.52 -1.32
C ASP A 45 6.43 0.11 -0.97
N SER A 46 6.85 -0.41 0.19
CA SER A 46 6.40 -1.72 0.67
C SER A 46 4.89 -1.74 0.95
N ILE A 47 4.35 -0.66 1.54
CA ILE A 47 2.91 -0.50 1.77
C ILE A 47 2.16 -0.46 0.44
N ALA A 48 2.59 0.36 -0.54
CA ALA A 48 1.94 0.46 -1.84
C ALA A 48 1.87 -0.91 -2.55
N VAL A 49 2.95 -1.69 -2.52
CA VAL A 49 2.99 -3.05 -3.07
C VAL A 49 2.01 -3.98 -2.35
N ALA A 50 1.97 -3.96 -1.01
CA ALA A 50 1.05 -4.78 -0.24
C ALA A 50 -0.43 -4.40 -0.51
N THR A 51 -0.73 -3.10 -0.55
CA THR A 51 -2.06 -2.56 -0.88
C THR A 51 -2.51 -2.98 -2.28
N ALA A 52 -1.64 -2.88 -3.29
CA ALA A 52 -1.96 -3.31 -4.65
C ALA A 52 -2.28 -4.81 -4.74
N ARG A 53 -1.53 -5.65 -4.00
CA ARG A 53 -1.80 -7.09 -3.91
C ARG A 53 -3.16 -7.38 -3.26
N LEU A 54 -3.51 -6.67 -2.18
CA LEU A 54 -4.79 -6.84 -1.49
C LEU A 54 -5.96 -6.42 -2.39
N VAL A 55 -5.88 -5.27 -3.06
CA VAL A 55 -6.91 -4.82 -4.00
C VAL A 55 -7.09 -5.82 -5.15
N SER A 56 -5.99 -6.30 -5.74
CA SER A 56 -6.04 -7.29 -6.81
C SER A 56 -6.73 -8.60 -6.38
N ARG A 57 -6.44 -9.08 -5.16
CA ARG A 57 -7.09 -10.28 -4.59
C ARG A 57 -8.58 -10.05 -4.33
N ARG A 58 -8.96 -8.87 -3.84
CA ARG A 58 -10.37 -8.51 -3.61
C ARG A 58 -11.16 -8.56 -4.91
N SER A 59 -10.64 -7.94 -5.98
CA SER A 59 -11.27 -7.93 -7.31
C SER A 59 -11.39 -9.32 -7.92
N ALA A 60 -10.38 -10.18 -7.73
CA ALA A 60 -10.44 -11.57 -8.21
C ALA A 60 -11.49 -12.41 -7.46
N GLY A 61 -11.69 -12.17 -6.16
CA GLY A 61 -12.68 -12.87 -5.34
C GLY A 61 -14.13 -12.38 -5.53
N THR A 62 -14.34 -11.20 -6.12
CA THR A 62 -15.69 -10.68 -6.42
C THR A 62 -16.23 -11.15 -7.78
N ALA A 63 -15.39 -11.77 -8.61
CA ALA A 63 -15.75 -12.23 -9.95
C ALA A 63 -16.19 -13.71 -10.01
N ALA A 64 -16.35 -14.38 -8.86
CA ALA A 64 -16.79 -15.77 -8.72
C ALA A 64 -18.20 -15.84 -8.14
#